data_AF-A0A1N7HHG4-F1
#
_entry.id   AF-A0A1N7HHG4-F1
#
_cell.length_a   1.000
_cell.length_b   1.000
_cell.length_c   1.000
_cell.angle_alpha   90.00
_cell.angle_beta   90.00
_cell.angle_gamma   90.00
#
_symmetry.space_group_name_H-M   'P 1'
#
loop_
_entity.id
_entity.type
_entity.pdbx_description
1 polymer ?
#
loop_
_entity_poly.entity_id
_entity_poly.type
_entity_poly.pdbx_seq_one_letter_code
_entity_poly.pdbx_strand_id
1 'polypeptide(L)'
;MYGVVLWTDQRQNRAVIWCEDHGDLAFYRGAEGGDAAMAAGDLVEFDLRDTGEMRLADTPRLITQRSHPTLCTELKKAGAKLGVLKASPRRAANSDHAANVIRFHDARVAAYA
;
A
#
# COMPACT_ATOMS: atom_id res chain seq x y z
N MET A 1 -3.44 -10.79 12.25
CA MET A 1 -2.94 -9.41 12.47
C MET A 1 -3.99 -8.42 11.98
N TYR A 2 -4.21 -7.32 12.69
CA TYR A 2 -5.08 -6.25 12.22
C TYR A 2 -4.30 -5.12 11.53
N GLY A 3 -4.96 -4.47 10.58
CA GLY A 3 -4.44 -3.26 9.95
C GLY A 3 -5.50 -2.45 9.24
N VAL A 4 -5.17 -1.18 8.98
CA VAL A 4 -6.01 -0.25 8.24
C VAL A 4 -5.51 -0.14 6.81
N VAL A 5 -6.41 -0.32 5.85
CA VAL A 5 -6.10 -0.16 4.43
C VAL A 5 -5.81 1.32 4.13
N LEU A 6 -4.62 1.62 3.61
CA LEU A 6 -4.24 2.98 3.22
C LEU A 6 -4.53 3.28 1.75
N TRP A 7 -4.46 2.24 0.92
CA TRP A 7 -4.64 2.35 -0.53
C TRP A 7 -5.05 1.00 -1.11
N THR A 8 -5.80 1.04 -2.21
CA THR A 8 -6.22 -0.15 -2.97
C THR A 8 -6.17 0.12 -4.47
N ASP A 9 -5.80 -0.87 -5.26
CA ASP A 9 -6.10 -0.96 -6.68
C ASP A 9 -7.07 -2.13 -6.90
N GLN A 10 -8.34 -1.79 -7.14
CA GLN A 10 -9.41 -2.75 -7.36
C GLN A 10 -9.22 -3.55 -8.65
N ARG A 11 -8.59 -2.96 -9.68
CA ARG A 11 -8.40 -3.64 -10.97
C ARG A 11 -7.35 -4.73 -10.86
N GLN A 12 -6.30 -4.46 -10.10
CA GLN A 12 -5.18 -5.38 -9.90
C GLN A 12 -5.31 -6.22 -8.62
N ASN A 13 -6.39 -6.03 -7.85
CA ASN A 13 -6.63 -6.69 -6.57
C ASN A 13 -5.44 -6.56 -5.61
N ARG A 14 -5.01 -5.32 -5.37
CA ARG A 14 -3.84 -4.99 -4.53
C ARG A 14 -4.21 -3.98 -3.46
N ALA A 15 -3.53 -4.04 -2.32
CA ALA A 15 -3.69 -3.06 -1.25
C ALA A 15 -2.39 -2.82 -0.48
N VAL A 16 -2.29 -1.65 0.13
CA VAL A 16 -1.26 -1.30 1.11
C VAL A 16 -1.95 -1.09 2.45
N ILE A 17 -1.45 -1.76 3.49
CA ILE A 17 -2.10 -1.84 4.81
C ILE A 17 -1.10 -1.36 5.86
N TRP A 18 -1.57 -0.48 6.75
CA TRP A 18 -0.81 -0.10 7.94
C TRP A 18 -1.22 -0.97 9.11
N CYS A 19 -0.21 -1.63 9.68
CA CYS A 19 -0.35 -2.65 10.68
C CYS A 19 -0.57 -2.08 12.10
N GLU A 20 -1.27 -2.82 12.95
CA GLU A 20 -1.49 -2.47 14.36
C GLU A 20 -0.21 -2.35 15.21
N ASP A 21 0.89 -2.96 14.75
CA ASP A 21 2.21 -2.84 15.38
C ASP A 21 2.95 -1.55 15.01
N HIS A 22 2.36 -0.73 14.13
CA HIS A 22 2.93 0.51 13.60
C HIS A 22 4.31 0.37 12.95
N GLY A 23 4.72 -0.85 12.58
CA GLY A 23 5.95 -1.12 11.85
C GLY A 23 5.82 -0.81 10.35
N ASP A 24 6.66 -1.47 9.55
CA ASP A 24 6.61 -1.34 8.09
C ASP A 24 5.24 -1.70 7.52
N LEU A 25 4.90 -1.12 6.37
CA LEU A 25 3.63 -1.38 5.70
C LEU A 25 3.57 -2.81 5.15
N ALA A 26 2.38 -3.41 5.23
CA ALA A 26 2.11 -4.69 4.59
C ALA A 26 1.48 -4.50 3.21
N PHE A 27 1.91 -5.33 2.26
CA PHE A 27 1.40 -5.34 0.89
C PHE A 27 0.54 -6.58 0.65
N TYR A 28 -0.67 -6.36 0.14
CA TYR A 28 -1.54 -7.43 -0.34
C TYR A 28 -1.50 -7.49 -1.87
N ARG A 29 -1.37 -8.72 -2.39
CA ARG A 29 -1.46 -9.05 -3.80
C ARG A 29 -2.37 -10.25 -3.99
N GLY A 30 -3.61 -9.98 -4.39
CA GLY A 30 -4.56 -11.00 -4.80
C GLY A 30 -4.41 -11.42 -6.26
N ALA A 31 -5.24 -12.38 -6.68
CA ALA A 31 -5.39 -12.75 -8.08
C ALA A 31 -6.05 -11.61 -8.88
N GLU A 32 -5.61 -11.40 -10.11
CA GLU A 32 -6.23 -10.43 -11.02
C GLU A 32 -7.72 -10.75 -11.23
N GLY A 33 -8.56 -9.72 -11.20
CA GLY A 33 -10.02 -9.88 -11.27
C GLY A 33 -10.68 -10.42 -10.00
N GLY A 34 -9.92 -10.62 -8.91
CA GLY A 34 -10.50 -10.93 -7.61
C GLY A 34 -11.16 -9.71 -6.96
N ASP A 35 -12.25 -9.95 -6.24
CA ASP A 35 -13.10 -8.91 -5.67
C ASP A 35 -12.74 -8.65 -4.20
N ALA A 36 -11.53 -8.10 -3.96
CA ALA A 36 -11.20 -7.64 -2.61
C ALA A 36 -12.00 -6.36 -2.32
N ALA A 37 -13.18 -6.55 -1.74
CA ALA A 37 -14.08 -5.49 -1.29
C ALA A 37 -13.54 -4.74 -0.06
N MET A 38 -12.35 -4.16 -0.19
CA MET A 38 -11.73 -3.28 0.78
C MET A 38 -11.41 -1.93 0.14
N ALA A 39 -11.51 -0.86 0.91
CA ALA A 39 -11.22 0.49 0.51
C ALA A 39 -10.32 1.18 1.54
N ALA A 40 -9.71 2.29 1.17
CA ALA A 40 -8.92 3.08 2.10
C ALA A 40 -9.75 3.50 3.32
N GLY A 41 -9.22 3.26 4.51
CA GLY A 41 -9.87 3.49 5.80
C GLY A 41 -10.62 2.28 6.37
N ASP A 42 -10.67 1.16 5.65
CA ASP A 42 -11.25 -0.09 6.16
C ASP A 42 -10.29 -0.79 7.13
N LEU A 43 -10.85 -1.43 8.15
CA LEU A 43 -10.13 -2.31 9.07
C LEU A 43 -10.21 -3.75 8.55
N VAL A 44 -9.05 -4.39 8.44
CA VAL A 44 -8.91 -5.75 7.95
C VAL A 44 -8.10 -6.61 8.94
N GLU A 45 -8.36 -7.91 8.90
CA GLU A 45 -7.55 -8.95 9.53
C GLU A 45 -6.87 -9.77 8.44
N PHE A 46 -5.60 -10.12 8.63
CA PHE A 46 -4.82 -10.91 7.68
C PHE A 46 -3.72 -11.71 8.37
N ASP A 47 -3.18 -12.70 7.67
CA ASP A 47 -1.97 -13.40 8.06
C ASP A 47 -0.75 -12.63 7.54
N LEU A 48 0.17 -12.33 8.44
CA LEU A 48 1.39 -11.62 8.10
C LEU A 48 2.48 -12.61 7.69
N ARG A 49 3.06 -12.41 6.50
CA ARG A 49 4.25 -13.11 6.07
C ARG A 49 5.38 -12.11 5.82
N ASP A 50 6.43 -12.18 6.63
CA ASP A 50 7.61 -11.32 6.48
C ASP A 50 8.69 -12.05 5.68
N THR A 51 9.13 -11.47 4.57
CA THR A 51 10.19 -12.04 3.72
C THR A 51 11.55 -11.38 3.96
N GLY A 52 11.68 -10.48 4.93
CA GLY A 52 12.87 -9.67 5.21
C GLY A 52 13.01 -8.44 4.30
N GLU A 53 12.54 -8.53 3.06
CA GLU A 53 12.47 -7.40 2.13
C GLU A 53 11.12 -6.67 2.16
N MET A 54 10.05 -7.42 2.44
CA MET A 54 8.68 -6.92 2.39
C MET A 54 7.78 -7.70 3.35
N ARG A 55 6.83 -6.99 3.95
CA ARG A 55 5.72 -7.57 4.68
C ARG A 55 4.58 -7.84 3.72
N LEU A 56 4.12 -9.08 3.64
CA LEU A 56 2.99 -9.50 2.82
C LEU A 56 1.78 -9.77 3.71
N ALA A 57 0.64 -9.24 3.28
CA ALA A 57 -0.65 -9.53 3.90
C ALA A 57 -1.34 -10.65 3.10
N ASP A 58 -1.51 -11.80 3.71
CA ASP A 58 -2.17 -12.95 3.12
C ASP A 58 -3.63 -13.02 3.53
N THR A 59 -4.49 -13.35 2.55
CA THR A 59 -5.92 -13.61 2.76
C THR A 59 -6.63 -12.54 3.62
N PRO A 60 -6.51 -11.25 3.30
CA PRO A 60 -7.15 -10.19 4.08
C PRO A 60 -8.67 -10.32 4.10
N ARG A 61 -9.24 -10.20 5.30
CA ARG A 61 -10.67 -10.24 5.58
C ARG A 61 -11.11 -8.89 6.11
N LEU A 62 -12.17 -8.34 5.51
CA LEU A 62 -12.79 -7.11 5.99
C LEU A 62 -13.44 -7.36 7.36
N ILE A 63 -13.06 -6.55 8.35
CA ILE A 63 -13.65 -6.58 9.70
C ILE A 63 -14.65 -5.45 9.86
N THR A 64 -14.27 -4.23 9.45
CA THR A 64 -15.14 -3.06 9.57
C THR A 64 -14.85 -2.08 8.44
N GLN A 65 -15.88 -1.73 7.69
CA GLN A 65 -15.80 -0.68 6.67
C GLN A 65 -15.65 0.68 7.34
N ARG A 66 -14.82 1.54 6.74
CA ARG A 66 -14.65 2.95 7.11
C ARG A 66 -14.39 3.14 8.62
N SER A 67 -13.63 2.22 9.21
CA SER A 67 -13.21 2.32 10.62
C SER A 67 -12.32 3.55 10.84
N HIS A 68 -11.46 3.87 9.86
CA HIS A 68 -10.48 4.95 9.92
C HIS A 68 -10.48 5.80 8.63
N PRO A 69 -11.61 6.44 8.27
CA PRO A 69 -11.80 7.03 6.94
C PRO A 69 -10.94 8.27 6.70
N THR A 70 -10.45 8.92 7.76
CA THR A 70 -9.61 10.13 7.69
C THR A 70 -8.12 9.85 7.77
N LEU A 71 -7.73 8.59 8.04
CA LEU A 71 -6.36 8.25 8.40
C LEU A 71 -5.35 8.64 7.32
N CYS A 72 -5.63 8.33 6.06
CA CYS A 72 -4.75 8.70 4.95
C CYS A 72 -4.52 10.22 4.86
N THR A 73 -5.54 11.02 5.18
CA THR A 73 -5.44 12.48 5.20
C THR A 73 -4.59 12.95 6.38
N GLU A 74 -4.79 12.39 7.57
CA GLU A 74 -4.02 12.74 8.76
C GLU A 74 -2.55 12.34 8.64
N LEU A 75 -2.26 11.16 8.07
CA LEU A 75 -0.89 10.72 7.78
C LEU A 75 -0.19 11.68 6.80
N LYS A 76 -0.90 12.16 5.76
CA LYS A 76 -0.35 13.17 4.84
C LYS A 76 -0.05 14.48 5.56
N LYS A 77 -0.95 14.96 6.42
CA LYS A 77 -0.71 16.18 7.23
C LYS A 77 0.49 16.00 8.15
N ALA A 78 0.60 14.86 8.82
CA ALA A 78 1.73 14.53 9.69
C ALA A 78 3.04 14.50 8.91
N GLY A 79 3.08 13.82 7.76
CA GLY A 79 4.26 13.76 6.89
C GLY A 79 4.70 15.13 6.37
N ALA A 80 3.75 16.03 6.07
CA ALA A 80 4.06 17.41 5.69
C ALA A 80 4.67 18.21 6.86
N LYS A 81 4.11 18.10 8.07
CA LYS A 81 4.64 18.75 9.29
C LYS A 81 6.04 18.28 9.65
N LEU A 82 6.31 16.99 9.46
CA LEU A 82 7.62 16.38 9.73
C LEU A 82 8.64 16.66 8.62
N GLY A 83 8.27 17.36 7.53
CA GLY A 83 9.14 17.62 6.39
C GLY A 83 9.48 16.37 5.55
N VAL A 84 8.82 15.24 5.82
CA VAL A 84 8.99 13.96 5.11
C VAL A 84 8.33 14.03 3.73
N LEU A 85 7.24 14.78 3.60
CA LEU A 85 6.65 15.11 2.31
C LEU A 85 7.18 16.46 1.84
N LYS A 86 8.31 16.47 1.14
CA LYS A 86 8.65 17.62 0.29
C LYS A 86 7.64 17.67 -0.86
N ALA A 87 7.04 18.83 -1.11
CA ALA A 87 6.28 19.05 -2.35
C ALA A 87 7.23 18.79 -3.52
N SER A 88 7.10 17.64 -4.19
CA SER A 88 8.03 17.26 -5.24
C SER A 88 7.95 18.26 -6.40
N PRO A 89 9.07 18.88 -6.80
CA PRO A 89 9.17 19.49 -8.12
C PRO A 89 8.96 18.40 -9.16
N ARG A 90 8.20 18.70 -10.23
CA ARG A 90 8.04 17.77 -11.36
C ARG A 90 9.42 17.51 -12.00
N ARG A 91 9.88 16.25 -11.91
CA ARG A 91 10.97 15.55 -12.64
C ARG A 91 12.37 16.19 -12.63
N ALA A 92 13.33 15.42 -12.12
CA ALA A 92 14.53 15.06 -12.88
C ALA A 92 14.91 13.62 -12.52
N ALA A 93 15.32 12.85 -13.53
CA ALA A 93 15.67 11.45 -13.42
C ALA A 93 17.04 11.25 -12.74
N ASN A 94 17.17 10.10 -12.08
CA ASN A 94 18.37 9.38 -11.66
C ASN A 94 19.12 9.70 -10.35
N SER A 95 19.51 8.55 -9.75
CA SER A 95 20.58 8.19 -8.80
C SER A 95 20.39 8.38 -7.28
N ASP A 96 20.42 7.19 -6.65
CA ASP A 96 21.09 6.79 -5.41
C ASP A 96 20.48 7.06 -4.02
N HIS A 97 19.79 6.00 -3.55
CA HIS A 97 19.50 5.54 -2.18
C HIS A 97 18.29 6.10 -1.37
N ALA A 98 17.54 5.11 -0.84
CA ALA A 98 16.64 5.08 0.32
C ALA A 98 15.20 5.61 0.22
N ALA A 99 14.48 5.24 -0.84
CA ALA A 99 13.04 5.04 -0.72
C ALA A 99 12.66 3.79 -1.52
N ASN A 100 12.06 2.79 -0.86
CA ASN A 100 11.45 1.63 -1.51
C ASN A 100 10.17 2.07 -2.25
N VAL A 101 10.33 2.96 -3.22
CA VAL A 101 9.28 3.34 -4.15
C VAL A 101 9.16 2.18 -5.13
N ILE A 102 8.10 1.40 -5.00
CA ILE A 102 7.71 0.42 -6.01
C ILE A 102 7.41 1.21 -7.30
N ARG A 103 8.34 1.17 -8.25
CA ARG A 103 8.17 1.81 -9.56
C ARG A 103 7.28 0.94 -10.41
N PHE A 104 6.12 1.46 -10.80
CA PHE A 104 5.31 0.87 -11.86
C PHE A 104 6.05 1.09 -13.19
N HIS A 105 6.82 0.10 -13.65
CA HIS A 105 7.36 0.13 -15.01
C HIS A 105 6.20 -0.13 -15.99
N ASP A 106 6.17 0.69 -17.03
CA ASP A 106 5.28 0.58 -18.17
C ASP A 106 5.23 -0.87 -18.67
N ALA A 107 4.06 -1.49 -18.55
CA ALA A 107 3.75 -2.73 -19.23
C ALA A 107 3.68 -2.44 -20.74
N ARG A 108 4.85 -2.31 -21.39
CA ARG A 108 4.93 -2.49 -22.83
C ARG A 108 4.80 -3.98 -23.10
N VAL A 109 3.65 -4.33 -23.64
CA VAL A 109 3.39 -5.57 -24.36
C VAL A 109 4.53 -5.77 -25.35
N ALA A 110 5.37 -6.78 -25.10
CA ALA A 110 6.24 -7.40 -26.09
C ALA A 110 6.67 -8.78 -25.59
N ALA A 111 6.04 -9.81 -26.16
CA ALA A 111 6.62 -11.10 -26.57
C ALA A 111 5.63 -12.25 -26.37
N TYR A 112 4.78 -12.45 -27.38
CA TYR A 112 4.51 -13.80 -27.88
C TYR A 112 5.39 -13.99 -29.11
N ALA A 113 6.41 -14.82 -28.97
CA ALA A 113 6.91 -15.71 -30.00
C ALA A 113 7.25 -17.01 -29.28
#